data_AF-A0A3B8I4U9-F1
#
_entry.id   AF-A0A3B8I4U9-F1
#
_cell.length_a   1.000
_cell.length_b   1.000
_cell.length_c   1.000
_cell.angle_alpha   90.00
_cell.angle_beta   90.00
_cell.angle_gamma   90.00
#
_symmetry.space_group_name_H-M   'P 1'
#
loop_
_entity.id
_entity.type
_entity.pdbx_description
1 polymer ?
#
loop_
_entity_poly.entity_id
_entity_poly.type
_entity_poly.pdbx_seq_one_letter_code
_entity_poly.pdbx_strand_id
1 'polypeptide(L)'
;GGQLKPGLELVMDALNMDDILASGLDLVITGEGSINGQSLFGKVPVGLARRAKIYGVPVVAIVGSIGPGAEAVYEEGIDALLSIAPGPISLEESMQRAGELLTDAAHTALCLFKLGRQSLA
;
A
#
# COMPACT_ATOMS: atom_id res chain seq x y z
N GLY A 1 20.48 27.76 4.04
CA GLY A 1 19.01 27.91 3.98
C GLY A 1 18.41 26.59 3.51
N GLY A 2 17.25 26.20 4.04
CA GLY A 2 16.55 24.96 3.63
C GLY A 2 15.65 25.17 2.40
N GLN A 3 15.26 24.08 1.75
CA GLN A 3 14.31 24.07 0.63
C GLN A 3 13.07 23.26 1.01
N LEU A 4 11.88 23.75 0.64
CA LEU A 4 10.63 23.00 0.84
C LEU A 4 10.56 21.86 -0.18
N LYS A 5 10.38 20.63 0.32
CA LYS A 5 10.22 19.44 -0.51
C LYS A 5 8.97 18.67 -0.07
N PRO A 6 8.32 17.90 -0.97
CA PRO A 6 7.28 16.96 -0.58
C PRO A 6 7.81 15.99 0.48
N GLY A 7 7.06 15.81 1.57
CA GLY A 7 7.52 15.02 2.72
C GLY A 7 7.79 13.55 2.40
N LEU A 8 6.97 12.95 1.53
CA LEU A 8 7.15 11.57 1.11
C LEU A 8 8.45 11.36 0.32
N GLU A 9 8.75 12.24 -0.65
CA GLU A 9 10.01 12.18 -1.41
C GLU A 9 11.20 12.30 -0.46
N LEU A 10 11.14 13.23 0.50
CA LEU A 10 12.20 13.39 1.49
C LEU A 10 12.43 12.11 2.32
N VAL A 11 11.34 11.44 2.74
CA VAL A 11 11.44 10.18 3.50
C VAL A 11 11.96 9.03 2.63
N MET A 12 11.46 8.89 1.39
CA MET A 12 11.91 7.83 0.48
C MET A 12 13.39 7.99 0.12
N ASP A 13 13.83 9.22 -0.16
CA ASP A 13 15.23 9.53 -0.42
C ASP A 13 16.10 9.25 0.82
N ALA A 14 15.65 9.64 2.02
CA ALA A 14 16.37 9.40 3.26
C ALA A 14 16.51 7.90 3.61
N LEU A 15 15.59 7.06 3.12
CA LEU A 15 15.62 5.61 3.29
C LEU A 15 16.33 4.88 2.15
N ASN A 16 16.85 5.58 1.15
CA ASN A 16 17.40 5.02 -0.10
C ASN A 16 16.43 4.02 -0.75
N MET A 17 15.14 4.39 -0.81
CA MET A 17 14.08 3.49 -1.27
C MET A 17 14.32 2.98 -2.69
N ASP A 18 14.92 3.80 -3.56
CA ASP A 18 15.23 3.41 -4.94
C ASP A 18 16.22 2.24 -5.02
N ASP A 19 17.24 2.21 -4.16
CA ASP A 19 18.20 1.11 -4.12
C ASP A 19 17.52 -0.18 -3.65
N ILE A 20 16.61 -0.05 -2.68
CA ILE A 20 15.81 -1.17 -2.17
C ILE A 20 14.88 -1.69 -3.27
N LEU A 21 14.17 -0.82 -3.99
CA LEU A 21 13.28 -1.21 -5.09
C LEU A 21 14.05 -1.83 -6.27
N ALA A 22 15.24 -1.32 -6.58
CA ALA A 22 16.11 -1.84 -7.63
C ALA A 22 16.75 -3.20 -7.29
N SER A 23 16.71 -3.63 -6.02
CA SER A 23 17.35 -4.87 -5.57
C SER A 23 16.68 -6.17 -6.05
N GLY A 24 15.59 -6.07 -6.80
CA GLY A 24 14.86 -7.23 -7.34
C GLY A 24 13.78 -7.75 -6.40
N LEU A 25 13.02 -6.85 -5.75
CA LEU A 25 11.91 -7.22 -4.90
C LEU A 25 10.79 -7.92 -5.69
N ASP A 26 10.17 -8.91 -5.07
CA ASP A 26 9.01 -9.60 -5.65
C ASP A 26 7.69 -8.84 -5.41
N LEU A 27 7.61 -8.03 -4.36
CA LEU A 27 6.37 -7.39 -3.90
C LEU A 27 6.66 -6.22 -2.96
N VAL A 28 5.88 -5.14 -3.09
CA VAL A 28 5.76 -4.07 -2.08
C VAL A 28 4.40 -4.20 -1.39
N ILE A 29 4.41 -4.13 -0.05
CA ILE A 29 3.20 -3.98 0.75
C ILE A 29 3.25 -2.61 1.43
N THR A 30 2.18 -1.85 1.29
CA THR A 30 2.02 -0.52 1.90
C THR A 30 0.65 -0.38 2.54
N GLY A 31 0.36 0.75 3.16
CA GLY A 31 -0.92 0.97 3.82
C GLY A 31 -1.08 2.35 4.44
N GLU A 32 -2.32 2.68 4.75
CA GLU A 32 -2.72 3.82 5.56
C GLU A 32 -4.06 3.53 6.25
N GLY A 33 -4.49 4.40 7.19
CA GLY A 33 -5.75 4.20 7.90
C GLY A 33 -6.99 4.23 7.00
N SER A 34 -6.98 5.07 5.95
CA SER A 34 -8.11 5.16 5.00
C SER A 34 -7.64 5.65 3.64
N ILE A 35 -7.94 4.87 2.59
CA ILE A 35 -7.79 5.28 1.18
C ILE A 35 -9.13 5.74 0.63
N ASN A 36 -9.13 6.88 -0.05
CA ASN A 36 -10.27 7.41 -0.82
C ASN A 36 -9.75 8.23 -2.02
N GLY A 37 -10.62 8.85 -2.80
CA GLY A 37 -10.23 9.65 -3.96
C GLY A 37 -9.29 10.83 -3.67
N GLN A 38 -9.15 11.26 -2.42
CA GLN A 38 -8.15 12.28 -2.04
C GLN A 38 -6.74 11.71 -1.82
N SER A 39 -6.60 10.39 -1.65
CA SER A 39 -5.29 9.75 -1.45
C SER A 39 -4.37 9.88 -2.67
N LEU A 40 -4.92 10.21 -3.85
CA LEU A 40 -4.19 10.52 -5.09
C LEU A 40 -3.20 11.70 -4.96
N PHE A 41 -3.49 12.65 -4.06
CA PHE A 41 -2.78 13.93 -3.97
C PHE A 41 -1.54 13.92 -3.06
N GLY A 42 -0.88 12.77 -2.90
CA GLY A 42 0.44 12.71 -2.26
C GLY A 42 0.46 12.06 -0.88
N LYS A 43 -0.38 11.04 -0.66
CA LYS A 43 -0.22 10.16 0.51
C LYS A 43 0.79 9.04 0.22
N VAL A 44 1.31 8.46 1.31
CA VAL A 44 2.38 7.44 1.32
C VAL A 44 2.13 6.28 0.35
N PRO A 45 0.93 5.65 0.30
CA PRO A 45 0.71 4.49 -0.55
C PRO A 45 0.88 4.79 -2.04
N VAL A 46 0.31 5.91 -2.50
CA VAL A 46 0.32 6.30 -3.92
C VAL A 46 1.71 6.71 -4.38
N GLY A 47 2.45 7.51 -3.59
CA GLY A 47 3.78 7.92 -4.01
C GLY A 47 4.79 6.75 -4.01
N LEU A 48 4.70 5.84 -3.03
CA LEU A 48 5.50 4.62 -3.05
C LEU A 48 5.13 3.74 -4.24
N ALA A 49 3.84 3.62 -4.57
CA ALA A 49 3.37 2.82 -5.69
C ALA A 49 3.92 3.35 -7.03
N ARG A 50 3.81 4.66 -7.27
CA ARG A 50 4.40 5.32 -8.45
C ARG A 50 5.90 5.02 -8.58
N ARG A 51 6.64 5.07 -7.47
CA ARG A 51 8.09 4.81 -7.45
C ARG A 51 8.40 3.34 -7.71
N ALA A 52 7.68 2.43 -7.06
CA ALA A 52 7.82 0.98 -7.27
C ALA A 52 7.54 0.56 -8.73
N LYS A 53 6.58 1.21 -9.40
CA LYS A 53 6.28 0.96 -10.82
C LYS A 53 7.43 1.26 -11.77
N ILE A 54 8.29 2.22 -11.46
CA ILE A 54 9.51 2.50 -12.25
C ILE A 54 10.41 1.26 -12.33
N TYR A 55 10.42 0.45 -11.27
CA TYR A 55 11.20 -0.78 -11.16
C TYR A 55 10.41 -2.05 -11.51
N GLY A 56 9.15 -1.91 -11.95
CA GLY A 56 8.30 -3.05 -12.29
C GLY A 56 7.87 -3.91 -11.10
N VAL A 57 7.99 -3.42 -9.86
CA VAL A 57 7.63 -4.17 -8.66
C VAL A 57 6.12 -4.04 -8.40
N PRO A 58 5.36 -5.15 -8.21
CA PRO A 58 3.94 -5.07 -7.91
C PRO A 58 3.69 -4.54 -6.50
N VAL A 59 2.55 -3.86 -6.30
CA VAL A 59 2.23 -3.13 -5.06
C VAL A 59 0.86 -3.52 -4.53
N VAL A 60 0.80 -3.96 -3.28
CA VAL A 60 -0.44 -4.23 -2.55
C VAL A 60 -0.60 -3.21 -1.43
N ALA A 61 -1.74 -2.54 -1.39
CA ALA A 61 -2.11 -1.65 -0.29
C ALA A 61 -3.10 -2.36 0.65
N ILE A 62 -2.76 -2.43 1.93
CA ILE A 62 -3.61 -2.93 3.01
C ILE A 62 -4.00 -1.76 3.90
N VAL A 63 -5.30 -1.46 4.00
CA VAL A 63 -5.80 -0.22 4.60
C VAL A 63 -6.87 -0.45 5.64
N GLY A 64 -7.01 0.49 6.58
CA GLY A 64 -8.09 0.44 7.58
C GLY A 64 -9.48 0.45 6.94
N SER A 65 -9.70 1.35 5.99
CA SER A 65 -10.96 1.50 5.27
C SER A 65 -10.76 1.97 3.83
N ILE A 66 -11.73 1.63 2.98
CA ILE A 66 -11.80 2.05 1.57
C ILE A 66 -13.02 2.95 1.41
N GLY A 67 -12.78 4.21 1.07
CA GLY A 67 -13.82 5.21 0.83
C GLY A 67 -14.12 5.43 -0.65
N PRO A 68 -15.07 6.33 -0.97
CA PRO A 68 -15.43 6.66 -2.35
C PRO A 68 -14.25 7.18 -3.17
N GLY A 69 -14.15 6.76 -4.44
CA GLY A 69 -13.10 7.20 -5.36
C GLY A 69 -11.75 6.52 -5.12
N ALA A 70 -11.67 5.54 -4.21
CA ALA A 70 -10.45 4.79 -3.94
C ALA A 70 -9.94 4.02 -5.16
N GLU A 71 -10.81 3.64 -6.09
CA GLU A 71 -10.47 2.94 -7.33
C GLU A 71 -9.45 3.69 -8.20
N ALA A 72 -9.37 5.02 -8.09
CA ALA A 72 -8.40 5.80 -8.85
C ALA A 72 -6.94 5.47 -8.48
N VAL A 73 -6.68 4.86 -7.32
CA VAL A 73 -5.31 4.46 -6.94
C VAL A 73 -4.73 3.36 -7.84
N TYR A 74 -5.57 2.61 -8.55
CA TYR A 74 -5.11 1.62 -9.52
C TYR A 74 -4.37 2.28 -10.69
N GLU A 75 -4.82 3.45 -11.13
CA GLU A 75 -4.16 4.25 -12.17
C GLU A 75 -2.82 4.81 -11.70
N GLU A 76 -2.61 4.88 -10.38
CA GLU A 76 -1.40 5.40 -9.75
C GLU A 76 -0.38 4.32 -9.38
N GLY A 77 -0.63 3.07 -9.78
CA GLY A 77 0.32 1.98 -9.64
C GLY A 77 0.10 1.07 -8.42
N ILE A 78 -1.01 1.21 -7.69
CA ILE A 78 -1.41 0.16 -6.74
C ILE A 78 -2.02 -1.00 -7.55
N ASP A 79 -1.56 -2.23 -7.35
CA ASP A 79 -2.05 -3.41 -8.10
C ASP A 79 -3.19 -4.13 -7.38
N ALA A 80 -3.21 -4.08 -6.05
CA ALA A 80 -4.31 -4.60 -5.26
C ALA A 80 -4.56 -3.73 -4.02
N LEU A 81 -5.84 -3.62 -3.64
CA LEU A 81 -6.28 -2.85 -2.50
C LEU A 81 -7.15 -3.73 -1.61
N LEU A 82 -6.77 -3.87 -0.33
CA LEU A 82 -7.50 -4.66 0.66
C LEU A 82 -7.83 -3.80 1.88
N SER A 83 -9.07 -3.90 2.36
CA SER A 83 -9.42 -3.40 3.69
C SER A 83 -9.16 -4.46 4.74
N ILE A 84 -8.68 -4.05 5.92
CA ILE A 84 -8.57 -4.94 7.09
C ILE A 84 -9.93 -5.23 7.73
N ALA A 85 -10.97 -4.45 7.42
CA ALA A 85 -12.29 -4.64 8.01
C ALA A 85 -12.93 -5.94 7.46
N PRO A 86 -13.31 -6.90 8.32
CA PRO A 86 -13.89 -8.19 7.88
C PRO A 86 -15.37 -8.07 7.49
N GLY A 87 -15.94 -6.87 7.54
CA GLY A 87 -17.35 -6.57 7.37
C GLY A 87 -17.71 -5.28 8.11
N PRO A 88 -19.02 -4.99 8.30
CA PRO A 88 -19.45 -3.86 9.10
C PRO A 88 -19.02 -4.03 10.57
N ILE A 89 -18.10 -3.18 11.02
CA ILE A 89 -17.66 -3.09 12.42
C ILE A 89 -17.62 -1.62 12.84
N SER A 90 -17.68 -1.37 14.15
CA SER A 90 -17.52 0.00 14.64
C SER A 90 -16.08 0.49 14.46
N LEU A 91 -15.87 1.80 14.40
CA LEU A 91 -14.52 2.38 14.35
C LEU A 91 -13.71 1.99 15.60
N GLU A 92 -14.35 1.96 16.77
CA GLU A 92 -13.73 1.56 18.03
C GLU A 92 -13.24 0.11 17.95
N GLU A 93 -14.09 -0.81 17.49
CA GLU A 93 -13.71 -2.21 17.30
C GLU A 93 -12.58 -2.34 16.27
N SER A 94 -12.67 -1.62 15.16
CA SER A 94 -11.62 -1.62 14.12
C SER A 94 -10.27 -1.18 14.67
N MET A 95 -10.24 -0.14 15.52
CA MET A 95 -9.01 0.35 16.12
C MET A 95 -8.47 -0.60 17.20
N GLN A 96 -9.35 -1.15 18.04
CA GLN A 96 -8.96 -2.10 19.10
C GLN A 96 -8.39 -3.40 18.52
N ARG A 97 -8.95 -3.89 17.41
CA ARG A 97 -8.55 -5.14 16.75
C ARG A 97 -7.58 -4.94 15.58
N ALA A 98 -7.09 -3.71 15.34
CA ALA A 98 -6.32 -3.36 14.15
C ALA A 98 -5.14 -4.30 13.86
N GLY A 99 -4.41 -4.74 14.90
CA GLY A 99 -3.27 -5.65 14.73
C GLY A 99 -3.66 -7.06 14.27
N GLU A 100 -4.73 -7.63 14.83
CA GLU A 100 -5.30 -8.92 14.41
C GLU A 100 -5.82 -8.82 12.98
N LEU A 101 -6.66 -7.84 12.71
CA LEU A 101 -7.27 -7.61 11.39
C LEU A 101 -6.22 -7.38 10.29
N LEU A 102 -5.17 -6.60 10.59
CA LEU A 102 -4.06 -6.38 9.66
C LEU A 102 -3.29 -7.67 9.37
N THR A 103 -3.09 -8.51 10.39
CA THR A 103 -2.40 -9.80 10.26
C THR A 103 -3.18 -10.74 9.35
N ASP A 104 -4.50 -10.84 9.54
CA ASP A 104 -5.37 -11.70 8.72
C ASP A 104 -5.44 -11.22 7.25
N ALA A 105 -5.53 -9.90 7.05
CA ALA A 105 -5.51 -9.30 5.72
C ALA A 105 -4.16 -9.52 5.01
N ALA A 106 -3.04 -9.34 5.71
CA ALA A 106 -1.71 -9.57 5.16
C ALA A 106 -1.46 -11.05 4.84
N HIS A 107 -1.89 -11.96 5.72
CA HIS A 107 -1.84 -13.40 5.48
C HIS A 107 -2.60 -13.76 4.19
N THR A 108 -3.83 -13.26 4.05
CA THR A 108 -4.65 -13.48 2.85
C THR A 108 -3.98 -12.94 1.59
N ALA A 109 -3.48 -11.71 1.62
CA ALA A 109 -2.78 -11.09 0.50
C ALA A 109 -1.56 -11.90 0.04
N LEU A 110 -0.74 -12.37 1.00
CA LEU A 110 0.44 -13.18 0.72
C LEU A 110 0.09 -14.59 0.21
N CYS A 111 -0.97 -15.21 0.72
CA CYS A 111 -1.48 -16.47 0.19
C CYS A 111 -1.89 -16.33 -1.28
N LEU A 112 -2.67 -15.28 -1.61
CA LEU A 112 -3.08 -15.00 -2.99
C LEU A 112 -1.88 -14.74 -3.91
N PHE A 113 -0.92 -13.93 -3.45
CA PHE A 113 0.32 -13.66 -4.19
C PHE A 113 1.10 -14.96 -4.47
N LYS A 114 1.29 -15.81 -3.45
CA LYS A 114 1.99 -17.08 -3.59
C LYS A 114 1.28 -18.03 -4.55
N LEU A 115 -0.04 -18.14 -4.47
CA LEU A 115 -0.84 -18.96 -5.38
C LEU A 115 -0.70 -18.49 -6.84
N GLY A 116 -0.75 -17.18 -7.08
CA GLY A 116 -0.55 -16.61 -8.42
C GLY A 116 0.83 -16.93 -8.99
N ARG A 117 1.88 -16.87 -8.18
CA ARG A 117 3.25 -17.21 -8.62
C ARG A 117 3.44 -18.69 -8.91
N GLN A 118 2.80 -19.58 -8.15
CA GLN A 118 2.87 -21.02 -8.40
C GLN A 118 2.19 -21.41 -9.71
N SER A 119 1.20 -20.65 -10.17
CA SER A 119 0.54 -20.89 -11.46
C SER A 119 1.37 -20.46 -12.68
N LEU A 120 2.45 -19.69 -12.47
CA LEU A 120 3.32 -19.16 -13.53
C LEU A 120 4.67 -19.90 -13.64
N ALA A 121 4.93 -20.86 -12.75
CA ALA A 121 6.11 -21.70 -12.71
C ALA A 121 5.80 -23.11 -13.24
#